data_AF-A0A530QI96-F1
#
_entry.id   AF-A0A530QI96-F1
#
_cell.length_a   1.000
_cell.length_b   1.000
_cell.length_c   1.000
_cell.angle_alpha   90.00
_cell.angle_beta   90.00
_cell.angle_gamma   90.00
#
_symmetry.space_group_name_H-M   'P 1'
#
loop_
_entity.id
_entity.type
_entity.pdbx_description
1 polymer ?
#
loop_
_entity_poly.entity_id
_entity_poly.type
_entity_poly.pdbx_seq_one_letter_code
_entity_poly.pdbx_strand_id
1 'polypeptide(L)' 'SDQAPARLFAYREPAAFLQLLNVLVDHSAAYLIRQIEAGADVVQVFDSWSGVLDEVSFEAFCVGPMAEIVRQVRA' A
#
# COMPACT_ATOMS: atom_id res chain seq x y z
N SER A 1 11.73 12.11 12.12
CA SER A 1 12.07 11.44 10.85
C SER A 1 11.03 11.79 9.81
N ASP A 2 11.34 11.64 8.53
CA ASP A 2 10.46 12.01 7.41
C ASP A 2 9.06 11.37 7.47
N GLN A 3 8.95 10.19 8.10
CA GLN A 3 7.68 9.46 8.24
C GLN A 3 6.79 9.92 9.41
N ALA A 4 7.27 10.85 10.24
CA ALA A 4 6.53 11.30 11.42
C ALA A 4 5.15 11.91 11.09
N PRO A 5 4.96 12.74 10.04
CA PRO A 5 3.65 13.27 9.69
C PRO A 5 2.64 12.19 9.31
N ALA A 6 3.07 11.18 8.54
CA ALA A 6 2.20 10.07 8.12
C ALA A 6 1.76 9.21 9.33
N ARG A 7 2.68 8.88 10.23
CA ARG A 7 2.34 8.15 11.47
C ARG A 7 1.40 8.95 12.37
N LEU A 8 1.61 10.26 12.46
CA LEU A 8 0.75 11.14 13.26
C LEU A 8 -0.67 11.21 12.66
N PHE A 9 -0.78 11.24 11.32
CA PHE A 9 -2.06 11.19 10.64
C PHE A 9 -2.78 9.85 10.88
N ALA A 10 -2.07 8.73 10.69
CA ALA A 10 -2.61 7.40 10.99
C ALA A 10 -3.10 7.25 12.43
N TYR A 11 -2.38 7.84 13.39
CA TYR A 11 -2.75 7.80 14.80
C TYR A 11 -3.96 8.68 15.13
N ARG A 12 -4.02 9.90 14.59
CA ARG A 12 -5.09 10.88 14.90
C ARG A 12 -6.38 10.60 14.15
N GLU A 13 -6.28 10.16 12.91
CA GLU A 13 -7.40 9.99 11.99
C GLU A 13 -7.32 8.64 11.25
N PRO A 14 -7.40 7.51 11.97
CA PRO A 14 -7.16 6.18 11.40
C PRO A 14 -8.12 5.83 10.26
N ALA A 15 -9.38 6.26 10.34
CA ALA A 15 -10.35 6.02 9.28
C ALA A 15 -9.99 6.76 7.98
N ALA A 16 -9.58 8.03 8.07
CA ALA A 16 -9.16 8.81 6.92
C ALA A 16 -7.85 8.28 6.32
N PHE A 17 -6.92 7.82 7.17
CA PHE A 17 -5.69 7.18 6.72
C PHE A 17 -5.96 5.89 5.96
N LEU A 18 -6.86 5.04 6.45
CA LEU A 18 -7.29 3.82 5.74
C LEU A 18 -7.97 4.13 4.41
N GLN A 19 -8.79 5.19 4.34
CA GLN A 19 -9.38 5.63 3.07
C GLN A 19 -8.30 6.06 2.07
N LEU A 20 -7.28 6.80 2.52
CA LEU A 20 -6.14 7.16 1.68
C LEU A 20 -5.40 5.91 1.18
N LEU A 21 -5.15 4.92 2.05
CA LEU A 21 -4.50 3.68 1.65
C LEU A 21 -5.33 2.92 0.59
N ASN A 22 -6.65 2.85 0.73
CA ASN A 22 -7.52 2.21 -0.27
C ASN A 22 -7.40 2.89 -1.64
N VAL A 23 -7.37 4.23 -1.68
CA VAL A 23 -7.15 4.97 -2.93
C VAL A 23 -5.79 4.62 -3.55
N LEU A 24 -4.74 4.53 -2.73
CA LEU A 24 -3.40 4.13 -3.20
C LEU A 24 -3.38 2.69 -3.71
N VAL A 25 -4.09 1.77 -3.05
CA VAL A 25 -4.23 0.37 -3.46
C VAL A 25 -4.84 0.27 -4.85
N ASP A 26 -5.99 0.90 -5.07
CA ASP A 26 -6.70 0.84 -6.36
C ASP A 26 -5.86 1.42 -7.50
N HIS A 27 -5.20 2.57 -7.27
CA HIS A 27 -4.34 3.18 -8.27
C HIS A 27 -3.05 2.38 -8.51
N SER A 28 -2.46 1.79 -7.47
CA SER A 28 -1.26 0.97 -7.60
C SER A 28 -1.54 -0.30 -8.38
N ALA A 29 -2.64 -1.01 -8.06
CA ALA A 29 -3.06 -2.20 -8.79
C ALA A 29 -3.34 -1.89 -10.26
N ALA A 30 -4.13 -0.85 -10.55
CA ALA A 30 -4.40 -0.42 -11.92
C ALA A 30 -3.12 -0.05 -12.69
N TYR A 31 -2.12 0.54 -12.01
CA TYR A 31 -0.85 0.87 -12.64
C TYR A 31 0.00 -0.37 -12.92
N LEU A 32 0.06 -1.32 -12.00
CA LEU A 32 0.78 -2.60 -12.18
C LEU A 32 0.17 -3.43 -13.30
N ILE A 33 -1.16 -3.50 -13.38
CA ILE A 33 -1.88 -4.18 -14.48
C ILE A 33 -1.48 -3.57 -15.82
N ARG A 34 -1.47 -2.23 -15.94
CA ARG A 34 -1.04 -1.56 -17.18
C ARG A 34 0.42 -1.84 -17.55
N GLN A 35 1.31 -1.99 -16.57
CA GLN A 35 2.70 -2.38 -16.84
C GLN A 35 2.77 -3.79 -17.44
N ILE A 36 1.98 -4.73 -16.90
CA ILE A 36 1.88 -6.10 -17.41
C ILE A 36 1.29 -6.09 -18.83
N GLU A 37 0.20 -5.36 -19.06
CA GLU A 37 -0.41 -5.20 -20.40
C GLU A 37 0.56 -4.59 -21.41
N ALA A 38 1.45 -3.71 -20.96
CA ALA A 38 2.51 -3.11 -21.78
C ALA A 38 3.71 -4.06 -22.04
N GLY A 39 3.68 -5.28 -21.51
CA GLY A 39 4.67 -6.33 -21.78
C GLY A 39 5.66 -6.60 -20.65
N ALA A 40 5.42 -6.11 -19.42
CA ALA A 40 6.24 -6.50 -18.28
C ALA A 40 5.94 -7.96 -17.86
N ASP A 41 6.97 -8.82 -17.88
CA ASP A 41 6.84 -10.22 -17.44
C ASP A 41 6.71 -10.35 -15.91
N VAL A 42 7.30 -9.40 -15.17
CA VAL A 42 7.32 -9.37 -13.72
C VAL A 42 7.17 -7.92 -13.25
N VAL A 43 6.37 -7.73 -12.21
CA VAL A 43 6.24 -6.47 -11.49
C VAL A 43 6.59 -6.65 -10.02
N GLN A 44 7.16 -5.61 -9.41
CA GLN A 44 7.60 -5.62 -8.01
C GLN A 44 7.06 -4.39 -7.30
N VAL A 45 6.57 -4.58 -6.08
CA VAL A 45 6.23 -3.47 -5.18
C VAL A 45 7.34 -3.28 -4.15
N PHE A 46 7.70 -2.03 -3.89
CA PHE A 46 8.67 -1.64 -2.89
C PHE A 46 7.95 -0.95 -1.72
N ASP A 47 7.89 -1.64 -0.58
CA ASP A 47 7.51 -1.02 0.69
C ASP A 47 8.75 -0.73 1.53
N SER A 48 9.45 0.34 1.15
CA SER A 48 10.75 0.70 1.72
C SER A 48 10.69 1.20 3.17
N TRP A 49 9.49 1.45 3.71
CA TRP A 49 9.30 2.08 5.03
C TRP A 49 8.53 1.21 6.02
N SER A 50 7.97 0.07 5.61
CA SER A 50 7.31 -0.90 6.50
C SER A 50 8.07 -1.20 7.79
N GLY A 51 9.40 -1.28 7.75
CA GLY A 51 10.24 -1.60 8.91
C GLY A 51 10.24 -0.57 10.05
N VAL A 52 9.60 0.60 9.88
CA VAL A 52 9.46 1.60 10.96
C VAL A 52 8.13 1.51 11.72
N LEU A 53 7.27 0.55 11.37
CA LEU A 53 5.95 0.35 11.97
C LEU A 53 5.99 -0.68 13.10
N ASP A 54 5.10 -0.53 14.07
CA ASP A 54 4.78 -1.61 15.01
C ASP A 54 3.96 -2.71 14.33
N GLU A 55 3.79 -3.84 15.01
CA GLU A 55 3.12 -5.02 14.46
C GLU A 55 1.67 -4.76 14.02
N VAL A 56 0.90 -4.01 14.80
CA VAL A 56 -0.51 -3.70 14.48
C VAL A 56 -0.59 -2.79 13.26
N SER A 57 0.24 -1.75 13.24
CA SER A 57 0.32 -0.83 12.10
C SER A 57 0.84 -1.51 10.84
N PHE A 58 1.82 -2.41 10.95
CA PHE A 58 2.36 -3.17 9.82
C PHE A 58 1.29 -4.08 9.19
N GLU A 59 0.54 -4.80 10.02
CA GLU A 59 -0.53 -5.66 9.50
C GLU A 59 -1.62 -4.83 8.79
N ALA A 60 -2.07 -3.74 9.44
CA ALA A 60 -3.14 -2.91 8.92
C ALA A 60 -2.75 -2.09 7.68
N PHE A 61 -1.51 -1.60 7.60
CA PHE A 61 -1.11 -0.60 6.61
C PHE A 61 -0.16 -1.14 5.53
N CYS A 62 0.46 -2.30 5.75
CA CYS A 62 1.34 -2.93 4.77
C CYS A 62 0.75 -4.25 4.26
N VAL A 63 0.47 -5.20 5.16
CA VAL A 63 0.05 -6.57 4.78
C VAL A 63 -1.32 -6.55 4.10
N GLY A 64 -2.33 -5.96 4.72
CA GLY A 64 -3.69 -5.86 4.16
C GLY A 64 -3.72 -5.18 2.79
N PRO A 65 -3.21 -3.94 2.66
CA PRO A 65 -3.13 -3.23 1.37
C PRO A 65 -2.37 -4.00 0.30
N MET A 66 -1.26 -4.66 0.64
CA MET A 66 -0.49 -5.43 -0.35
C MET A 66 -1.21 -6.69 -0.80
N ALA A 67 -1.87 -7.40 0.11
CA ALA A 67 -2.71 -8.54 -0.23
C ALA A 67 -3.83 -8.14 -1.21
N GLU A 68 -4.44 -6.98 -1.01
CA GLU A 68 -5.47 -6.46 -1.90
C GLU A 68 -4.91 -6.07 -3.28
N ILE A 69 -3.74 -5.42 -3.35
CA ILE A 69 -3.06 -5.16 -4.63
C ILE A 69 -2.83 -6.47 -5.39
N VAL A 70 -2.28 -7.49 -4.71
CA VAL A 70 -2.03 -8.81 -5.33
C VAL A 70 -3.33 -9.45 -5.81
N ARG A 71 -4.42 -9.34 -5.03
CA ARG A 71 -5.74 -9.85 -5.40
C ARG A 71 -6.25 -9.19 -6.68
N GLN A 72 -6.16 -7.86 -6.78
CA GLN A 72 -6.62 -7.12 -7.96
C GLN A 72 -5.77 -7.40 -9.20
N VAL A 73 -4.43 -7.49 -9.05
CA VAL A 73 -3.50 -7.75 -10.18
C VAL A 73 -3.66 -9.17 -10.74
N ARG A 74 -4.10 -10.13 -9.93
CA ARG A 74 -4.27 -11.54 -10.34
C ARG A 74 -5.67 -11.89 -10.88
N ALA A 75 -6.64 -10.99 -10.76
CA ALA A 75 -8.02 -11.21 -11.20
C ALA A 75 -8.12 -11.21 -12.73
#